data_AF-A0A955TFX5-F1
#
_entry.id   AF-A0A955TFX5-F1
#
_cell.length_a   1.000
_cell.length_b   1.000
_cell.length_c   1.000
_cell.angle_alpha   90.00
_cell.angle_beta   90.00
_cell.angle_gamma   90.00
#
_symmetry.space_group_name_H-M   'P 1'
#
loop_
_entity.id
_entity.type
_entity.pdbx_description
1 polymer ?
#
loop_
_entity_poly.entity_id
_entity_poly.type
_entity_poly.pdbx_seq_one_letter_code
_entity_poly.pdbx_strand_id
1 'polypeptide(L)'
;FLLDEARFTLMNFIKGPVCRGQVALNVINERFWIVFSSPESPTLTHAAQFLEKEEQNLRMPIVEQSNATPLRTWLKYSQLEKNYIAGKIDFIKQHLPTPEAISLDLIWDGDGRNDNAALTVFRHLD
;
A
#
# COMPACT_ATOMS: atom_id res chain seq x y z
N PHE A 1 -11.19 14.87 3.69
CA PHE A 1 -10.37 14.97 4.92
C PHE A 1 -9.00 14.32 4.78
N LEU A 2 -8.88 13.01 4.54
CA LEU A 2 -7.56 12.34 4.49
C LEU A 2 -6.63 12.89 3.39
N LEU A 3 -7.17 13.14 2.19
CA LEU A 3 -6.43 13.76 1.09
C LEU A 3 -6.21 15.27 1.31
N ASP A 4 -7.21 15.97 1.85
CA ASP A 4 -7.11 17.40 2.18
C ASP A 4 -5.97 17.67 3.16
N GLU A 5 -5.87 16.85 4.21
CA GLU A 5 -4.90 16.94 5.30
C GLU A 5 -3.86 15.80 5.22
N ALA A 6 -3.41 15.47 4.00
CA ALA A 6 -2.56 14.30 3.76
C ALA A 6 -1.24 14.37 4.53
N ARG A 7 -0.60 15.54 4.59
CA ARG A 7 0.60 15.76 5.40
C ARG A 7 0.36 15.45 6.87
N PHE A 8 -0.70 16.01 7.45
CA PHE A 8 -1.02 15.80 8.87
C PHE A 8 -1.30 14.32 9.15
N THR A 9 -2.12 13.68 8.31
CA THR A 9 -2.48 12.27 8.43
C THR A 9 -1.25 11.36 8.37
N LEU A 10 -0.41 11.53 7.33
CA LEU A 10 0.76 10.67 7.11
C LEU A 10 1.86 10.90 8.12
N MET A 11 2.08 12.13 8.59
CA MET A 11 3.04 12.41 9.65
C MET A 11 2.70 11.67 10.94
N ASN A 12 1.42 11.62 11.31
CA ASN A 12 0.97 10.86 12.48
C ASN A 12 1.12 9.34 12.29
N PHE A 13 0.91 8.83 11.07
CA PHE A 13 1.14 7.41 10.77
C PHE A 13 2.63 7.03 10.81
N ILE A 14 3.49 7.81 10.15
CA ILE A 14 4.94 7.53 10.03
C ILE A 14 5.66 7.66 11.38
N LYS A 15 5.24 8.61 12.22
CA LYS A 15 5.83 8.85 13.54
C LYS A 15 5.13 8.12 14.68
N GLY A 16 4.12 7.30 14.37
CA GLY A 16 3.37 6.53 15.37
C GLY A 16 4.22 5.47 16.08
N PRO A 17 3.82 5.02 17.28
CA PRO A 17 4.53 3.98 18.01
C PRO A 17 4.53 2.66 17.24
N VAL A 18 5.69 1.99 17.15
CA VAL A 18 5.83 0.67 16.50
C VAL A 18 5.97 -0.46 17.53
N CYS A 19 5.22 -1.55 17.35
CA CYS A 19 5.15 -2.66 18.31
C CYS A 19 6.43 -3.51 18.42
N ARG A 20 7.41 -3.34 17.51
CA ARG A 20 8.68 -4.10 17.48
C ARG A 20 9.94 -3.24 17.58
N GLY A 21 9.82 -2.03 18.13
CA GLY A 21 10.96 -1.14 18.39
C GLY A 21 11.79 -0.83 17.14
N GLN A 22 13.10 -0.69 17.30
CA GLN A 22 14.03 -0.25 16.25
C GLN A 22 14.09 -1.17 15.02
N VAL A 23 13.74 -2.45 15.15
CA VAL A 23 13.71 -3.40 14.02
C VAL A 23 12.66 -3.01 12.97
N ALA A 24 11.52 -2.46 13.42
CA ALA A 24 10.49 -1.96 12.51
C ALA A 24 10.81 -0.56 11.97
N LEU A 25 11.73 0.18 12.60
CA LEU A 25 12.10 1.52 12.17
C LEU A 25 13.14 1.49 11.04
N ASN A 26 13.98 0.47 10.94
CA ASN A 26 15.08 0.43 9.97
C ASN A 26 14.72 -0.11 8.56
N VAL A 27 13.43 -0.34 8.27
CA VAL A 27 13.00 -0.94 6.98
C VAL A 27 12.46 0.07 5.95
N ILE A 28 12.44 1.36 6.29
CA ILE A 28 11.93 2.43 5.42
C ILE A 28 13.07 3.37 5.05
N ASN A 29 13.16 3.75 3.77
CA ASN A 29 14.11 4.73 3.28
C ASN A 29 14.01 6.05 4.04
N GLU A 30 15.15 6.72 4.23
CA GLU A 30 15.21 8.05 4.88
C GLU A 30 14.64 9.16 3.99
N ARG A 31 14.56 8.91 2.68
CA ARG A 31 14.09 9.87 1.67
C ARG A 31 13.17 9.17 0.69
N PHE A 32 11.91 9.60 0.64
CA PHE A 32 10.94 9.05 -0.29
C PHE A 32 9.84 10.06 -0.59
N TRP A 33 9.11 9.80 -1.67
CA TRP A 33 7.94 10.58 -2.06
C TRP A 33 6.67 9.81 -1.75
N ILE A 34 5.64 10.54 -1.35
CA ILE A 34 4.28 10.02 -1.23
C ILE A 34 3.43 10.76 -2.25
N VAL A 35 2.76 10.00 -3.11
CA VAL A 35 1.76 10.45 -4.07
C VAL A 35 0.51 9.58 -3.90
N PHE A 36 -0.63 10.07 -4.36
CA PHE A 36 -1.92 9.39 -4.19
C PHE A 36 -2.48 8.97 -5.55
N SER A 37 -3.21 7.88 -5.60
CA SER A 37 -3.98 7.53 -6.81
C SER A 37 -5.12 8.50 -7.01
N SER A 38 -5.38 8.89 -8.27
CA SER A 38 -6.50 9.75 -8.63
C SER A 38 -7.84 9.10 -8.21
N PRO A 39 -8.67 9.78 -7.39
CA PRO A 39 -9.95 9.23 -6.92
C PRO A 39 -10.97 9.07 -8.06
N GLU A 40 -10.79 9.81 -9.15
CA GLU A 40 -11.64 9.75 -10.34
C GLU A 40 -11.26 8.60 -11.27
N SER A 41 -10.16 7.88 -10.98
CA SER A 41 -9.73 6.75 -11.79
C SER A 41 -10.76 5.60 -11.72
N PRO A 42 -11.33 5.17 -12.86
CA PRO A 42 -12.27 4.03 -12.89
C PRO A 42 -11.62 2.73 -12.36
N THR A 43 -10.30 2.64 -12.43
CA THR A 43 -9.50 1.54 -11.88
C THR A 43 -9.68 1.39 -10.38
N LEU A 44 -10.00 2.46 -9.64
CA LEU A 44 -10.13 2.43 -8.18
C LEU A 44 -11.33 1.58 -7.72
N THR A 45 -12.47 1.68 -8.43
CA THR A 45 -13.65 0.84 -8.13
C THR A 45 -13.36 -0.64 -8.41
N HIS A 46 -12.70 -0.94 -9.52
CA HIS A 46 -12.28 -2.31 -9.85
C HIS A 46 -11.26 -2.84 -8.85
N ALA A 47 -10.35 -2.00 -8.37
CA ALA A 47 -9.36 -2.36 -7.36
C ALA A 47 -10.04 -2.73 -6.03
N ALA A 48 -11.06 -2.00 -5.60
CA ALA A 48 -11.81 -2.33 -4.38
C ALA A 48 -12.48 -3.71 -4.47
N GLN A 49 -13.15 -4.01 -5.59
CA GLN A 49 -13.77 -5.32 -5.85
C GLN A 49 -12.73 -6.45 -5.94
N PHE A 50 -11.56 -6.17 -6.52
CA PHE A 50 -10.45 -7.11 -6.56
C PHE A 50 -9.94 -7.42 -5.15
N LEU A 51 -9.71 -6.41 -4.32
CA LEU A 51 -9.23 -6.59 -2.95
C LEU A 51 -10.23 -7.37 -2.08
N GLU A 52 -11.53 -7.14 -2.27
CA GLU A 52 -12.59 -7.92 -1.61
C GLU A 52 -12.52 -9.41 -2.01
N LYS A 53 -12.30 -9.72 -3.29
CA LYS A 53 -12.13 -11.12 -3.76
C LYS A 53 -10.85 -11.76 -3.22
N GLU A 54 -9.80 -10.97 -3.01
CA GLU A 54 -8.49 -11.43 -2.53
C GLU A 54 -8.35 -11.46 -1.01
N GLU A 55 -9.42 -11.14 -0.25
CA GLU A 55 -9.39 -11.03 1.23
C GLU A 55 -8.70 -12.23 1.90
N GLN A 56 -8.96 -13.45 1.41
CA GLN A 56 -8.38 -14.68 1.97
C GLN A 56 -6.88 -14.78 1.72
N ASN A 57 -6.38 -14.28 0.59
CA ASN A 57 -4.96 -14.28 0.25
C ASN A 57 -4.20 -13.13 0.95
N LEU A 58 -4.91 -12.09 1.42
CA LEU A 58 -4.36 -10.95 2.17
C LEU A 58 -4.18 -11.21 3.67
N ARG A 59 -4.50 -12.42 4.15
CA ARG A 59 -4.33 -12.78 5.56
C ARG A 59 -2.86 -12.72 5.97
N MET A 60 -2.60 -12.18 7.17
CA MET A 60 -1.26 -12.07 7.74
C MET A 60 -0.99 -13.12 8.82
N PRO A 61 0.26 -13.61 8.94
CA PRO A 61 0.64 -14.61 9.94
C PRO A 61 0.43 -14.16 11.39
N ILE A 62 0.36 -12.85 11.65
CA ILE A 62 0.10 -12.29 12.98
C ILE A 62 -1.30 -12.64 13.53
N VAL A 63 -2.22 -13.06 12.66
CA VAL A 63 -3.57 -13.51 13.03
C VAL A 63 -3.54 -14.92 13.64
N GLU A 64 -2.53 -15.74 13.31
CA GLU A 64 -2.35 -17.04 13.92
C GLU A 64 -1.65 -16.91 15.28
N GLN A 65 -2.26 -17.48 16.31
CA GLN A 65 -1.70 -17.50 17.67
C GLN A 65 -0.34 -18.23 17.70
N SER A 66 0.48 -17.89 18.70
CA SER A 66 1.90 -18.22 18.86
C SER A 66 2.28 -19.72 18.88
N ASN A 67 1.32 -20.65 18.70
CA ASN A 67 1.50 -22.10 18.75
C ASN A 67 1.68 -22.75 17.36
N ALA A 68 1.67 -21.97 16.28
CA ALA A 68 1.87 -22.48 14.93
C ALA A 68 3.35 -22.79 14.67
N THR A 69 3.65 -23.95 14.08
CA THR A 69 5.01 -24.33 13.70
C THR A 69 5.55 -23.40 12.60
N PRO A 70 6.71 -22.73 12.80
CA PRO A 70 7.20 -21.67 11.91
C PRO A 70 7.26 -22.04 10.42
N LEU A 71 7.70 -23.27 10.11
CA LEU A 71 7.81 -23.74 8.73
C LEU A 71 6.44 -23.90 8.05
N ARG A 72 5.43 -24.43 8.76
CA ARG A 72 4.07 -24.59 8.21
C ARG A 72 3.40 -23.24 7.99
N THR A 73 3.58 -22.31 8.94
CA THR A 73 3.12 -20.92 8.80
C THR A 73 3.78 -20.28 7.58
N TRP A 74 5.11 -20.34 7.45
CA TRP A 74 5.81 -19.79 6.27
C TRP A 74 5.30 -20.39 4.95
N LEU A 75 5.18 -21.72 4.86
CA LEU A 75 4.68 -22.38 3.65
C LEU A 75 3.26 -21.91 3.29
N LYS A 76 2.36 -21.84 4.28
CA LYS A 76 0.98 -21.38 4.08
C LYS A 76 0.96 -19.94 3.56
N TYR A 77 1.60 -19.01 4.27
CA TYR A 77 1.54 -17.58 3.92
C TYR A 77 2.32 -17.25 2.64
N SER A 78 3.40 -17.97 2.34
CA SER A 78 4.08 -17.85 1.04
C SER A 78 3.17 -18.28 -0.12
N GLN A 79 2.33 -19.29 0.08
CA GLN A 79 1.36 -19.68 -0.94
C GLN A 79 0.24 -18.64 -1.13
N LEU A 80 -0.28 -18.08 -0.03
CA LEU A 80 -1.27 -17.00 -0.09
C LEU A 80 -0.71 -15.77 -0.81
N GLU A 81 0.52 -15.37 -0.48
CA GLU A 81 1.22 -14.27 -1.15
C GLU A 81 1.39 -14.54 -2.66
N LYS A 82 1.82 -15.74 -3.06
CA LYS A 82 1.93 -16.12 -4.47
C LYS A 82 0.61 -16.00 -5.21
N ASN A 83 -0.48 -16.48 -4.60
CA ASN A 83 -1.81 -16.40 -5.19
C ASN A 83 -2.24 -14.94 -5.38
N TYR A 84 -2.04 -14.11 -4.36
CA TYR A 84 -2.34 -12.68 -4.43
C TYR A 84 -1.53 -11.97 -5.51
N ILE A 85 -0.22 -12.24 -5.61
CA ILE A 85 0.65 -11.63 -6.62
C ILE A 85 0.18 -12.02 -8.03
N ALA A 86 -0.17 -13.29 -8.24
CA ALA A 86 -0.71 -13.75 -9.53
C ALA A 86 -2.02 -13.03 -9.87
N GLY A 87 -2.97 -12.99 -8.94
CA GLY A 87 -4.24 -12.28 -9.13
C GLY A 87 -4.04 -10.78 -9.41
N LYS A 88 -3.10 -10.14 -8.71
CA LYS A 88 -2.75 -8.72 -8.92
C LYS A 88 -2.18 -8.47 -10.31
N ILE A 89 -1.30 -9.35 -10.79
CA ILE A 89 -0.75 -9.24 -12.15
C ILE A 89 -1.86 -9.35 -13.19
N ASP A 90 -2.77 -10.31 -13.02
CA ASP A 90 -3.89 -10.49 -13.95
C ASP A 90 -4.88 -9.32 -13.90
N PHE A 91 -5.14 -8.78 -12.71
CA PHE A 91 -5.92 -7.55 -12.54
C PHE A 91 -5.32 -6.37 -13.31
N ILE A 92 -4.01 -6.13 -13.15
CA ILE A 92 -3.31 -5.05 -13.85
C ILE A 92 -3.39 -5.25 -15.37
N LYS A 93 -3.15 -6.47 -15.86
CA LYS A 93 -3.25 -6.75 -17.31
C LYS A 93 -4.64 -6.49 -17.88
N GLN A 94 -5.70 -6.74 -17.10
CA GLN A 94 -7.07 -6.54 -17.55
C GLN A 94 -7.50 -5.07 -17.53
N HIS A 95 -7.02 -4.29 -16.55
CA HIS A 95 -7.50 -2.92 -16.31
C HIS A 95 -6.51 -1.83 -16.74
N LEU A 96 -5.25 -2.18 -16.99
CA LEU A 96 -4.19 -1.32 -17.54
C LEU A 96 -3.45 -2.07 -18.67
N PRO A 97 -4.14 -2.43 -19.77
CA PRO A 97 -3.62 -3.33 -20.79
C PRO A 97 -2.57 -2.71 -21.71
N THR A 98 -2.54 -1.37 -21.83
CA THR A 98 -1.63 -0.66 -22.75
C THR A 98 -0.72 0.30 -21.99
N PRO A 99 0.48 0.61 -22.52
CA PRO A 99 1.38 1.59 -21.92
C PRO A 99 0.73 2.97 -21.75
N GLU A 100 -0.15 3.36 -22.66
CA GLU A 100 -0.87 4.65 -22.62
C GLU A 100 -1.89 4.71 -21.47
N ALA A 101 -2.35 3.56 -20.97
CA ALA A 101 -3.19 3.49 -19.77
C ALA A 101 -2.40 3.83 -18.48
N ILE A 102 -1.06 3.84 -18.55
CA ILE A 102 -0.17 4.20 -17.45
C ILE A 102 0.36 5.62 -17.69
N SER A 103 -0.42 6.62 -17.29
CA SER A 103 -0.07 8.03 -17.38
C SER A 103 -0.02 8.69 -15.99
N LEU A 104 0.41 9.96 -15.94
CA LEU A 104 0.35 10.77 -14.72
C LEU A 104 -1.09 11.01 -14.24
N ASP A 105 -2.09 10.81 -15.10
CA ASP A 105 -3.51 10.97 -14.74
C ASP A 105 -3.98 9.92 -13.72
N LEU A 106 -3.21 8.83 -13.54
CA LEU A 106 -3.43 7.87 -12.46
C LEU A 106 -3.04 8.41 -11.08
N ILE A 107 -2.27 9.51 -11.03
CA ILE A 107 -1.85 10.18 -9.81
C ILE A 107 -2.77 11.38 -9.57
N TRP A 108 -3.23 11.54 -8.34
CA TRP A 108 -4.01 12.70 -7.93
C TRP A 108 -3.13 13.95 -7.89
N ASP A 109 -3.57 15.01 -8.55
CA ASP A 109 -2.84 16.27 -8.71
C ASP A 109 -3.25 17.35 -7.67
N GLY A 110 -4.07 16.99 -6.68
CA GLY A 110 -4.55 17.93 -5.68
C GLY A 110 -5.73 18.78 -6.14
N ASP A 111 -6.44 18.37 -7.18
CA ASP A 111 -7.48 19.16 -7.86
C ASP A 111 -6.94 20.52 -8.34
N GLY A 112 -5.64 20.59 -8.64
CA GLY A 112 -4.90 21.81 -9.01
C GLY A 112 -4.74 22.86 -7.91
N ARG A 113 -5.14 22.58 -6.66
CA ARG A 113 -5.15 23.57 -5.56
C ARG A 113 -4.58 23.07 -4.24
N ASN A 114 -4.38 21.76 -4.09
CA ASN A 114 -3.92 21.16 -2.84
C ASN A 114 -2.44 20.81 -2.91
N ASP A 115 -1.62 21.63 -2.26
CA ASP A 115 -0.16 21.44 -2.18
C ASP A 115 0.25 20.16 -1.42
N ASN A 116 -0.67 19.47 -0.74
CA ASN A 116 -0.42 18.19 -0.09
C ASN A 116 -0.51 16.99 -1.05
N ALA A 117 -0.74 17.19 -2.36
CA ALA A 117 -0.89 16.11 -3.34
C ALA A 117 0.39 15.28 -3.58
N ALA A 118 1.56 15.89 -3.36
CA ALA A 118 2.86 15.22 -3.43
C ALA A 118 3.74 15.64 -2.27
N LEU A 119 4.16 14.68 -1.44
CA LEU A 119 4.95 14.94 -0.24
C LEU A 119 6.36 14.39 -0.41
N THR A 120 7.37 15.20 -0.11
CA THR A 120 8.74 14.70 0.09
C THR A 120 8.97 14.45 1.57
N VAL A 121 9.28 13.21 1.93
CA VAL A 121 9.53 12.81 3.30
C VAL A 121 11.03 12.66 3.52
N PHE A 122 11.54 13.36 4.54
CA PHE A 122 12.86 13.17 5.10
C PHE A 122 12.71 12.64 6.52
N ARG A 123 13.24 11.46 6.79
CA ARG A 123 13.28 10.87 8.13
C ARG A 123 14.74 10.79 8.57
N HIS A 124 15.08 11.53 9.62
CA HIS A 124 16.34 11.37 10.33
C HIS A 124 16.08 10.60 11.63
N LEU A 125 17.09 9.88 12.11
CA LEU A 125 17.11 9.34 13.46
C LEU A 125 17.34 10.52 14.40
N ASP A 126 16.29 10.94 15.10
CA ASP A 126 16.42 11.79 16.30
C ASP A 126 16.35 10.90 17.55
#